data_AF-A0A660SMC9-F1
#
_entry.id   AF-A0A660SMC9-F1
#
_cell.length_a   1.000
_cell.length_b   1.000
_cell.length_c   1.000
_cell.angle_alpha   90.00
_cell.angle_beta   90.00
_cell.angle_gamma   90.00
#
_symmetry.space_group_name_H-M   'P 1'
#
loop_
_entity.id
_entity.type
_entity.pdbx_description
1 polymer ?
#
loop_
_entity_poly.entity_id
_entity_poly.type
_entity_poly.pdbx_seq_one_letter_code
_entity_poly.pdbx_strand_id
1 'polypeptide(L)'
;IPLALAASLVSGILIGVLLSAAHIRMGANLFIAGLGINLLVPSLAGLVSAKVLGHKGTIRIPAAILHGFNGIALPIITWLMIPLAGAAALIIYRSSFGRRIRSAGSSPAFLEERGISSAGVRTWALIISSGMAALSGVFLVFRIEAFVPGMSSGRGWIALVIIWLGFRRYSGILIAAYFFSMIEIISGRAQGISNIPSTLLLALPYTAALFALTLTAVGRKIKK
;
A
#
# COMPACT_ATOMS: atom_id res chain seq x y z
N ILE A 1 -15.95 -10.78 -7.61
CA ILE A 1 -14.61 -10.15 -7.81
C ILE A 1 -14.70 -8.71 -8.33
N PRO A 2 -15.30 -8.40 -9.49
CA PRO A 2 -15.29 -7.03 -10.03
C PRO A 2 -15.99 -6.01 -9.11
N LEU A 3 -17.11 -6.40 -8.49
CA LEU A 3 -17.79 -5.55 -7.51
C LEU A 3 -16.93 -5.25 -6.27
N ALA A 4 -16.16 -6.24 -5.79
CA ALA A 4 -15.26 -6.05 -4.65
C ALA A 4 -14.09 -5.11 -5.00
N LEU A 5 -13.54 -5.23 -6.22
CA LEU A 5 -12.52 -4.31 -6.72
C LEU A 5 -13.05 -2.88 -6.85
N ALA A 6 -14.25 -2.71 -7.42
CA ALA A 6 -14.89 -1.41 -7.56
C ALA A 6 -15.19 -0.78 -6.19
N ALA A 7 -15.79 -1.53 -5.27
CA ALA A 7 -16.09 -1.05 -3.92
C ALA A 7 -14.82 -0.67 -3.14
N SER A 8 -13.74 -1.44 -3.29
CA SER A 8 -12.45 -1.11 -2.70
C SER A 8 -11.83 0.15 -3.31
N LEU A 9 -11.90 0.30 -4.63
CA LEU A 9 -11.38 1.49 -5.30
C LEU A 9 -12.13 2.74 -4.85
N VAL A 10 -13.47 2.67 -4.77
CA VAL A 10 -14.31 3.77 -4.30
C VAL A 10 -13.98 4.13 -2.85
N SER A 11 -13.86 3.15 -1.95
CA SER A 11 -13.50 3.43 -0.56
C SER A 11 -12.10 4.05 -0.43
N GLY A 12 -11.12 3.55 -1.19
CA GLY A 12 -9.78 4.14 -1.27
C GLY A 12 -9.78 5.58 -1.78
N ILE A 13 -10.57 5.87 -2.82
CA ILE A 13 -10.73 7.22 -3.36
C ILE A 13 -11.36 8.15 -2.32
N LEU A 14 -12.41 7.72 -1.61
CA LEU A 14 -13.04 8.51 -0.56
C LEU A 14 -12.07 8.86 0.57
N ILE A 15 -11.26 7.89 1.02
CA ILE A 15 -10.20 8.13 2.00
C ILE A 15 -9.14 9.09 1.45
N GLY A 16 -8.78 8.97 0.16
CA GLY A 16 -7.84 9.87 -0.49
C GLY A 16 -8.35 11.31 -0.61
N VAL A 17 -9.64 11.49 -0.89
CA VAL A 17 -10.31 12.80 -0.90
C VAL A 17 -10.30 13.40 0.50
N LEU A 18 -10.64 12.61 1.53
CA LEU A 18 -10.61 13.06 2.93
C LEU A 18 -9.20 13.49 3.35
N LEU A 19 -8.19 12.65 3.07
CA LEU A 19 -6.79 12.93 3.38
C LEU A 19 -6.28 14.16 2.63
N SER A 20 -6.65 14.30 1.36
CA SER A 20 -6.30 15.45 0.55
C SER A 20 -6.96 16.73 1.06
N ALA A 21 -8.23 16.68 1.48
CA ALA A 21 -8.91 17.83 2.06
C ALA A 21 -8.22 18.27 3.36
N ALA A 22 -7.94 17.32 4.26
CA ALA A 22 -7.25 17.61 5.51
C ALA A 22 -5.85 18.21 5.28
N HIS A 23 -5.04 17.59 4.43
CA HIS A 23 -3.65 18.01 4.23
C HIS A 23 -3.53 19.29 3.38
N ILE A 24 -4.23 19.35 2.24
CA ILE A 24 -4.03 20.40 1.24
C ILE A 24 -4.93 21.61 1.49
N ARG A 25 -6.20 21.40 1.88
CA ARG A 25 -7.12 22.53 2.13
C ARG A 25 -7.01 23.08 3.55
N MET A 26 -6.88 22.20 4.54
CA MET A 26 -6.84 22.60 5.96
C MET A 26 -5.40 22.76 6.50
N GLY A 27 -4.39 22.47 5.69
CA GLY A 27 -2.98 22.60 6.08
C GLY A 27 -2.52 21.61 7.16
N ALA A 28 -3.26 20.53 7.39
CA ALA A 28 -2.90 19.55 8.41
C ALA A 28 -1.62 18.79 8.02
N ASN A 29 -0.82 18.40 9.01
CA ASN A 29 0.35 17.55 8.77
C ASN A 29 -0.10 16.18 8.23
N LEU A 30 0.45 15.77 7.08
CA LEU A 30 0.06 14.53 6.39
C LEU A 30 0.25 13.27 7.25
N PHE A 31 1.31 13.22 8.08
CA PHE A 31 1.56 12.07 8.95
C PHE A 31 0.51 11.99 10.06
N ILE A 32 0.18 13.12 10.69
CA ILE A 32 -0.83 13.16 11.76
C ILE A 32 -2.22 12.80 11.20
N ALA A 33 -2.60 13.39 10.06
CA ALA A 33 -3.86 13.06 9.39
C ALA A 33 -3.90 11.57 8.99
N GLY A 34 -2.79 11.04 8.45
CA GLY A 34 -2.65 9.63 8.12
C GLY A 34 -2.78 8.70 9.33
N LEU A 35 -2.21 9.06 10.48
CA LEU A 35 -2.39 8.32 11.74
C LEU A 35 -3.85 8.30 12.19
N GLY A 36 -4.55 9.44 12.12
CA GLY A 36 -5.97 9.51 12.42
C GLY A 36 -6.80 8.58 11.52
N ILE A 37 -6.53 8.58 10.22
CA ILE A 37 -7.15 7.65 9.26
C ILE A 37 -6.81 6.19 9.59
N ASN A 38 -5.59 5.90 10.01
CA ASN A 38 -5.16 4.55 10.39
C ASN A 38 -5.95 4.00 11.59
N LEU A 39 -6.37 4.84 12.52
CA LEU A 39 -7.24 4.44 13.64
C LEU A 39 -8.71 4.34 13.21
N LEU A 40 -9.16 5.27 12.38
CA LEU A 40 -10.55 5.38 11.93
C LEU A 40 -10.96 4.24 11.01
N VAL A 41 -10.15 3.90 10.00
CA VAL A 41 -10.53 2.94 8.95
C VAL A 41 -10.72 1.51 9.49
N PRO A 42 -9.82 0.92 10.28
CA PRO A 42 -10.03 -0.40 10.88
C PRO A 42 -11.25 -0.42 11.81
N SER A 43 -11.48 0.66 12.56
CA SER A 43 -12.65 0.79 13.44
C SER A 43 -13.96 0.80 12.64
N LEU A 44 -14.03 1.59 11.56
CA LEU A 44 -15.17 1.60 10.66
C LEU A 44 -15.37 0.26 9.96
N ALA A 45 -14.29 -0.38 9.49
CA ALA A 45 -14.37 -1.70 8.89
C ALA A 45 -14.94 -2.74 9.86
N GLY A 46 -14.53 -2.70 11.13
CA GLY A 46 -15.09 -3.54 12.19
C GLY A 46 -16.58 -3.29 12.45
N LEU A 47 -17.00 -2.02 12.48
CA LEU A 47 -18.41 -1.64 12.67
C LEU A 47 -19.29 -2.08 11.49
N VAL A 48 -18.82 -1.88 10.26
CA VAL A 48 -19.50 -2.33 9.03
C VAL A 48 -19.63 -3.85 9.03
N SER A 49 -18.55 -4.57 9.37
CA SER A 49 -18.59 -6.03 9.51
C SER A 49 -19.63 -6.47 10.54
N ALA A 50 -19.64 -5.83 11.72
CA ALA A 50 -20.58 -6.16 12.79
C ALA A 50 -22.04 -5.94 12.37
N LYS A 51 -22.33 -4.81 11.73
CA LYS A 51 -23.70 -4.38 11.43
C LYS A 51 -24.27 -5.03 10.17
N VAL A 52 -23.45 -5.19 9.12
CA VAL A 52 -23.91 -5.71 7.82
C VAL A 52 -23.83 -7.22 7.76
N LEU A 53 -22.79 -7.81 8.36
CA LEU A 53 -22.50 -9.25 8.24
C LEU A 53 -22.83 -10.02 9.52
N GLY A 54 -23.25 -9.34 10.60
CA GLY A 54 -23.60 -9.94 11.89
C GLY A 54 -22.42 -10.49 12.68
N HIS A 55 -21.19 -10.35 12.16
CA HIS A 55 -19.98 -10.92 12.74
C HIS A 55 -18.92 -9.84 12.92
N LYS A 56 -18.42 -9.69 14.15
CA LYS A 56 -17.26 -8.82 14.47
C LYS A 56 -15.91 -9.46 14.11
N GLY A 57 -15.92 -10.73 13.72
CA GLY A 57 -14.73 -11.58 13.58
C GLY A 57 -14.36 -11.92 12.14
N THR A 58 -13.68 -13.06 12.00
CA THR A 58 -13.16 -13.54 10.73
C THR A 58 -14.28 -13.96 9.78
N ILE A 59 -14.31 -13.40 8.57
CA ILE A 59 -15.26 -13.80 7.52
C ILE A 59 -14.51 -14.63 6.50
N ARG A 60 -14.87 -15.90 6.34
CA ARG A 60 -14.28 -16.77 5.32
C ARG A 60 -14.98 -16.58 3.98
N ILE A 61 -14.21 -16.48 2.91
CA ILE A 61 -14.68 -16.31 1.54
C ILE A 61 -14.63 -17.68 0.86
N PRO A 62 -15.69 -18.10 0.15
CA PRO A 62 -15.69 -19.38 -0.55
C PRO A 62 -14.56 -19.48 -1.59
N ALA A 63 -13.74 -20.54 -1.50
CA ALA A 63 -12.57 -20.80 -2.35
C ALA A 63 -12.90 -20.86 -3.86
N ALA A 64 -14.13 -21.25 -4.22
CA ALA A 64 -14.60 -21.37 -5.61
C ALA A 64 -14.53 -20.06 -6.42
N ILE A 65 -14.36 -18.91 -5.75
CA ILE A 65 -14.28 -17.57 -6.37
C ILE A 65 -12.82 -17.15 -6.64
N LEU A 66 -11.82 -17.91 -6.17
CA LEU A 66 -10.44 -17.43 -5.97
C LEU A 66 -9.38 -18.04 -6.90
N HIS A 67 -9.61 -19.26 -7.43
CA HIS A 67 -8.64 -19.94 -8.30
C HIS A 67 -8.67 -19.39 -9.74
N GLY A 68 -7.53 -18.86 -10.20
CA GLY A 68 -7.35 -18.39 -11.58
C GLY A 68 -7.16 -19.52 -12.60
N PHE A 69 -7.35 -19.16 -13.88
CA PHE A 69 -7.09 -20.00 -15.06
C PHE A 69 -5.75 -20.77 -14.96
N ASN A 70 -5.75 -22.04 -15.37
CA ASN A 70 -4.58 -22.90 -15.62
C ASN A 70 -3.82 -23.47 -14.41
N GLY A 71 -4.48 -23.80 -13.29
CA GLY A 71 -3.88 -24.64 -12.24
C GLY A 71 -2.72 -24.02 -11.44
N ILE A 72 -2.36 -22.77 -11.73
CA ILE A 72 -1.42 -21.98 -10.93
C ILE A 72 -2.24 -21.32 -9.81
N ALA A 73 -1.98 -21.69 -8.56
CA ALA A 73 -2.64 -21.18 -7.36
C ALA A 73 -2.24 -19.72 -7.02
N LEU A 74 -2.22 -18.83 -8.02
CA LEU A 74 -2.07 -17.41 -7.82
C LEU A 74 -3.47 -16.77 -7.89
N PRO A 75 -3.86 -15.95 -6.89
CA PRO A 75 -5.09 -15.20 -6.95
C PRO A 75 -5.14 -14.37 -8.24
N ILE A 76 -6.29 -14.32 -8.92
CA ILE A 76 -6.46 -13.57 -10.18
C ILE A 76 -6.03 -12.10 -10.06
N ILE A 77 -6.11 -11.55 -8.84
CA ILE A 77 -5.71 -10.19 -8.52
C ILE A 77 -4.19 -9.97 -8.60
N THR A 78 -3.36 -10.99 -8.40
CA THR A 78 -1.90 -10.91 -8.58
C THR A 78 -1.55 -10.59 -10.02
N TRP A 79 -2.26 -11.21 -10.97
CA TRP A 79 -2.11 -10.94 -12.40
C TRP A 79 -2.55 -9.53 -12.80
N LEU A 80 -3.42 -8.89 -12.01
CA LEU A 80 -3.81 -7.50 -12.19
C LEU A 80 -2.77 -6.51 -11.62
N MET A 81 -2.08 -6.87 -10.53
CA MET A 81 -1.11 -5.96 -9.89
C MET A 81 0.17 -5.75 -10.71
N ILE A 82 0.62 -6.77 -11.45
CA ILE A 82 1.82 -6.69 -12.32
C ILE A 82 1.66 -5.61 -13.42
N PRO A 83 0.62 -5.64 -14.27
CA PRO A 83 0.42 -4.60 -15.28
C PRO A 83 0.11 -3.24 -14.64
N LEU A 84 -0.53 -3.20 -13.47
CA LEU A 84 -0.79 -1.95 -12.75
C LEU A 84 0.51 -1.27 -12.28
N ALA A 85 1.48 -2.05 -11.80
CA ALA A 85 2.82 -1.55 -11.48
C ALA A 85 3.50 -1.01 -12.75
N GLY A 86 3.51 -1.78 -13.84
CA GLY A 86 4.05 -1.34 -15.13
C GLY A 86 3.41 -0.05 -15.65
N ALA A 87 2.08 0.06 -15.56
CA ALA A 87 1.33 1.26 -15.91
C ALA A 87 1.73 2.45 -15.03
N ALA A 88 1.90 2.25 -13.72
CA ALA A 88 2.39 3.30 -12.83
C ALA A 88 3.79 3.78 -13.24
N ALA A 89 4.69 2.88 -13.65
CA ALA A 89 6.01 3.24 -14.19
C ALA A 89 5.89 4.14 -15.44
N LEU A 90 5.07 3.72 -16.40
CA LEU A 90 4.85 4.44 -17.64
C LEU A 90 4.24 5.82 -17.38
N ILE A 91 3.22 5.90 -16.53
CA ILE A 91 2.59 7.17 -16.15
C ILE A 91 3.60 8.08 -15.47
N ILE A 92 4.36 7.57 -14.49
CA ILE A 92 5.32 8.40 -13.75
C ILE A 92 6.43 8.91 -14.69
N TYR A 93 7.05 8.06 -15.51
CA TYR A 93 8.21 8.48 -16.31
C TYR A 93 7.89 9.07 -17.68
N ARG A 94 6.88 8.55 -18.37
CA ARG A 94 6.60 8.93 -19.76
C ARG A 94 5.49 9.98 -19.89
N SER A 95 4.51 10.02 -18.97
CA SER A 95 3.38 10.95 -19.09
C SER A 95 3.69 12.38 -18.63
N SER A 96 2.92 13.35 -19.15
CA SER A 96 2.94 14.74 -18.70
C SER A 96 2.50 14.88 -17.24
N PHE A 97 1.52 14.08 -16.81
CA PHE A 97 1.04 14.02 -15.44
C PHE A 97 2.15 13.58 -14.48
N GLY A 98 2.92 12.55 -14.83
CA GLY A 98 4.05 12.08 -14.02
C GLY A 98 5.15 13.13 -13.85
N ARG A 99 5.44 13.91 -14.89
CA ARG A 99 6.35 15.07 -14.79
C ARG A 99 5.81 16.13 -13.82
N ARG A 100 4.51 16.47 -13.93
CA ARG A 100 3.84 17.42 -13.03
C ARG A 100 3.89 16.96 -11.57
N ILE A 101 3.63 15.68 -11.29
CA ILE A 101 3.73 15.13 -9.92
C ILE A 101 5.14 15.31 -9.36
N ARG A 102 6.18 14.96 -10.12
CA ARG A 102 7.56 15.13 -9.66
C ARG A 102 7.91 16.58 -9.38
N SER A 103 7.50 17.50 -10.27
CA SER A 103 7.70 18.94 -10.08
C SER A 103 6.93 19.46 -8.87
N ALA A 104 5.71 18.98 -8.62
CA ALA A 104 4.92 19.37 -7.45
C ALA A 104 5.57 18.98 -6.10
N GLY A 105 6.44 17.96 -6.11
CA GLY A 105 7.22 17.53 -4.96
C GLY A 105 8.57 18.26 -4.82
N SER A 106 9.25 18.61 -5.92
CA SER A 106 10.57 19.25 -5.87
C SER A 106 10.50 20.79 -5.82
N SER A 107 9.64 21.39 -6.65
CA SER A 107 9.59 22.83 -6.89
C SER A 107 8.14 23.24 -7.21
N PRO A 108 7.29 23.42 -6.20
CA PRO A 108 5.87 23.73 -6.41
C PRO A 108 5.65 25.05 -7.14
N ALA A 109 6.49 26.05 -6.84
CA ALA A 109 6.46 27.38 -7.46
C ALA A 109 6.58 27.32 -8.99
N PHE A 110 7.41 26.41 -9.52
CA PHE A 110 7.58 26.23 -10.97
C PHE A 110 6.30 25.80 -11.69
N LEU A 111 5.40 25.09 -11.01
CA LEU A 111 4.11 24.72 -11.58
C LEU A 111 3.16 25.92 -11.61
N GLU A 112 3.19 26.73 -10.55
CA GLU A 112 2.34 27.91 -10.39
C GLU A 112 2.73 29.00 -11.39
N GLU A 113 4.03 29.21 -11.64
CA GLU A 113 4.54 30.08 -12.71
C GLU A 113 4.04 29.67 -14.10
N ARG A 114 3.76 28.38 -14.30
CA ARG A 114 3.21 27.84 -15.56
C ARG A 114 1.68 27.78 -15.57
N GLY A 115 1.00 28.38 -14.58
CA GLY A 115 -0.46 28.38 -14.46
C GLY A 115 -1.07 27.03 -14.06
N ILE A 116 -0.27 26.08 -13.58
CA ILE A 116 -0.74 24.76 -13.14
C ILE A 116 -0.84 24.74 -11.62
N SER A 117 -2.03 24.47 -11.09
CA SER A 117 -2.23 24.36 -9.64
C SER A 117 -1.42 23.21 -9.04
N SER A 118 -0.43 23.56 -8.20
CA SER A 118 0.38 22.60 -7.45
C SER A 118 -0.48 21.78 -6.48
N ALA A 119 -1.44 22.44 -5.82
CA ALA A 119 -2.43 21.83 -4.92
C ALA A 119 -3.32 20.81 -5.64
N GLY A 120 -3.77 21.12 -6.86
CA GLY A 120 -4.57 20.20 -7.67
C GLY A 120 -3.80 18.93 -8.05
N VAL A 121 -2.54 19.07 -8.47
CA VAL A 121 -1.67 17.92 -8.79
C VAL A 121 -1.43 17.04 -7.57
N ARG A 122 -1.16 17.63 -6.41
CA ARG A 122 -0.99 16.90 -5.14
C ARG A 122 -2.26 16.19 -4.69
N THR A 123 -3.42 16.83 -4.89
CA THR A 123 -4.74 16.25 -4.60
C THR A 123 -4.96 14.97 -5.40
N TRP A 124 -4.77 15.03 -6.71
CA TRP A 124 -4.88 13.84 -7.57
C TRP A 124 -3.88 12.75 -7.23
N ALA A 125 -2.63 13.13 -6.90
CA ALA A 125 -1.61 12.17 -6.48
C ALA A 125 -2.02 11.40 -5.20
N LEU A 126 -2.61 12.07 -4.21
CA LEU A 126 -3.12 11.45 -2.98
C LEU A 126 -4.33 10.55 -3.22
N ILE A 127 -5.25 10.97 -4.09
CA ILE A 127 -6.44 10.17 -4.42
C ILE A 127 -6.03 8.87 -5.14
N ILE A 128 -5.15 8.97 -6.15
CA ILE A 128 -4.67 7.82 -6.90
C ILE A 128 -3.90 6.85 -5.98
N SER A 129 -3.01 7.36 -5.13
CA SER A 129 -2.25 6.50 -4.21
C SER A 129 -3.15 5.78 -3.20
N SER A 130 -4.19 6.45 -2.71
CA SER A 130 -5.17 5.86 -1.79
C SER A 130 -6.02 4.78 -2.47
N GLY A 131 -6.43 4.99 -3.73
CA GLY A 131 -7.09 3.97 -4.53
C GLY A 131 -6.21 2.73 -4.75
N MET A 132 -4.92 2.92 -5.07
CA MET A 132 -3.97 1.81 -5.21
C MET A 132 -3.74 1.07 -3.87
N ALA A 133 -3.68 1.80 -2.75
CA ALA A 133 -3.54 1.19 -1.43
C ALA A 133 -4.77 0.34 -1.05
N ALA A 134 -5.98 0.78 -1.42
CA ALA A 134 -7.19 -0.01 -1.18
C ALA A 134 -7.24 -1.30 -2.01
N LEU A 135 -6.77 -1.27 -3.27
CA LEU A 135 -6.62 -2.48 -4.09
C LEU A 135 -5.67 -3.52 -3.45
N SER A 136 -4.61 -3.07 -2.78
CA SER A 136 -3.74 -3.94 -1.99
C SER A 136 -4.48 -4.62 -0.83
N GLY A 137 -5.47 -3.95 -0.22
CA GLY A 137 -6.33 -4.55 0.81
C GLY A 137 -7.15 -5.73 0.28
N VAL A 138 -7.67 -5.63 -0.96
CA VAL A 138 -8.36 -6.74 -1.62
C VAL A 138 -7.41 -7.92 -1.82
N PHE A 139 -6.17 -7.65 -2.26
CA PHE A 139 -5.16 -8.69 -2.40
C PHE A 139 -4.94 -9.47 -1.09
N LEU A 140 -4.86 -8.79 0.05
CA LEU A 140 -4.68 -9.44 1.35
C LEU A 140 -5.85 -10.38 1.67
N VAL A 141 -7.10 -9.95 1.43
CA VAL A 141 -8.32 -10.72 1.71
C VAL A 141 -8.39 -11.98 0.85
N PHE A 142 -8.07 -11.83 -0.43
CA PHE A 142 -8.07 -12.94 -1.39
C PHE A 142 -6.92 -13.94 -1.14
N ARG A 143 -5.79 -13.47 -0.60
CA ARG A 143 -4.63 -14.33 -0.32
C ARG A 143 -4.90 -15.37 0.77
N ILE A 144 -5.64 -15.00 1.81
CA ILE A 144 -5.95 -15.88 2.95
C ILE A 144 -7.40 -16.39 2.93
N GLU A 145 -8.13 -16.09 1.85
CA GLU A 145 -9.55 -16.41 1.66
C GLU A 145 -10.44 -15.96 2.84
N ALA A 146 -10.03 -14.91 3.53
CA ALA A 146 -10.71 -14.45 4.72
C ALA A 146 -10.44 -12.97 4.98
N PHE A 147 -11.44 -12.28 5.53
CA PHE A 147 -11.25 -11.01 6.18
C PHE A 147 -10.98 -11.25 7.67
N VAL A 148 -9.83 -10.80 8.15
CA VAL A 148 -9.50 -10.79 9.58
C VAL A 148 -9.31 -9.33 10.01
N PRO A 149 -10.00 -8.85 11.06
CA PRO A 149 -9.76 -7.51 11.58
C PRO A 149 -8.28 -7.27 11.87
N GLY A 150 -7.74 -6.16 11.36
CA GLY A 150 -6.32 -5.84 11.53
C GLY A 150 -5.35 -6.64 10.65
N MET A 151 -5.83 -7.39 9.65
CA MET A 151 -4.99 -8.21 8.78
C MET A 151 -3.89 -7.45 8.02
N SER A 152 -4.00 -6.13 7.85
CA SER A 152 -2.93 -5.29 7.30
C SER A 152 -1.65 -5.34 8.14
N SER A 153 -1.77 -5.59 9.46
CA SER A 153 -0.69 -5.92 10.39
C SER A 153 0.46 -4.91 10.48
N GLY A 154 0.30 -3.68 9.96
CA GLY A 154 1.39 -2.69 9.91
C GLY A 154 2.22 -2.71 8.62
N ARG A 155 1.82 -3.49 7.59
CA ARG A 155 2.47 -3.49 6.27
C ARG A 155 2.56 -2.11 5.61
N GLY A 156 1.66 -1.18 5.96
CA GLY A 156 1.74 0.21 5.51
C GLY A 156 3.03 0.93 5.94
N TRP A 157 3.60 0.57 7.10
CA TRP A 157 4.89 1.11 7.55
C TRP A 157 6.05 0.53 6.74
N ILE A 158 5.97 -0.75 6.35
CA ILE A 158 6.96 -1.36 5.45
C ILE A 158 6.95 -0.64 4.09
N ALA A 159 5.79 -0.19 3.60
CA ALA A 159 5.71 0.58 2.37
C ALA A 159 6.53 1.88 2.43
N LEU A 160 6.54 2.57 3.57
CA LEU A 160 7.42 3.73 3.78
C LEU A 160 8.90 3.31 3.71
N VAL A 161 9.28 2.20 4.34
CA VAL A 161 10.65 1.67 4.29
C VAL A 161 11.08 1.36 2.86
N ILE A 162 10.21 0.72 2.07
CA ILE A 162 10.45 0.42 0.65
C ILE A 162 10.73 1.70 -0.14
N ILE A 163 9.97 2.78 0.09
CA ILE A 163 10.20 4.07 -0.60
C ILE A 163 11.59 4.65 -0.27
N TRP A 164 12.00 4.54 1.01
CA TRP A 164 13.31 5.02 1.46
C TRP A 164 14.47 4.20 0.92
N LEU A 165 14.35 2.87 0.93
CA LEU A 165 15.34 1.94 0.38
C LEU A 165 15.41 2.00 -1.15
N GLY A 166 14.29 2.27 -1.81
CA GLY A 166 14.21 2.46 -3.24
C GLY A 166 14.76 3.80 -3.74
N PHE A 167 15.27 4.66 -2.85
CA PHE A 167 15.85 5.97 -3.16
C PHE A 167 14.94 6.86 -4.01
N ARG A 168 13.61 6.78 -3.81
CA ARG A 168 12.59 7.50 -4.62
C ARG A 168 12.67 7.21 -6.14
N ARG A 169 13.36 6.15 -6.55
CA ARG A 169 13.40 5.66 -7.93
C ARG A 169 12.49 4.44 -8.04
N TYR A 170 11.68 4.38 -9.09
CA TYR A 170 10.73 3.29 -9.29
C TYR A 170 11.41 1.92 -9.36
N SER A 171 12.53 1.79 -10.07
CA SER A 171 13.29 0.53 -10.12
C SER A 171 13.79 0.09 -8.74
N GLY A 172 14.28 1.04 -7.93
CA GLY A 172 14.69 0.77 -6.55
C GLY A 172 13.50 0.35 -5.67
N ILE A 173 12.33 0.98 -5.84
CA ILE A 173 11.11 0.62 -5.11
C ILE A 173 10.66 -0.80 -5.46
N LEU A 174 10.74 -1.20 -6.74
CA LEU A 174 10.41 -2.56 -7.16
C LEU A 174 11.34 -3.60 -6.55
N ILE A 175 12.65 -3.35 -6.56
CA ILE A 175 13.64 -4.26 -5.96
C ILE A 175 13.40 -4.39 -4.45
N ALA A 176 13.17 -3.27 -3.75
CA ALA A 176 12.86 -3.29 -2.33
C ALA A 176 11.53 -4.02 -2.06
N ALA A 177 10.47 -3.76 -2.82
CA ALA A 177 9.19 -4.44 -2.67
C ALA A 177 9.31 -5.95 -2.90
N TYR A 178 10.09 -6.36 -3.91
CA TYR A 178 10.38 -7.77 -4.16
C TYR A 178 11.10 -8.43 -2.98
N PHE A 179 12.13 -7.76 -2.43
CA PHE A 179 12.86 -8.23 -1.25
C PHE A 179 11.93 -8.45 -0.04
N PHE A 180 11.08 -7.47 0.31
CA PHE A 180 10.14 -7.64 1.42
C PHE A 180 9.08 -8.72 1.15
N SER A 181 8.62 -8.84 -0.10
CA SER A 181 7.70 -9.91 -0.50
C SER A 181 8.33 -11.30 -0.32
N MET A 182 9.60 -11.47 -0.69
CA MET A 182 10.33 -12.72 -0.45
C MET A 182 10.39 -13.07 1.04
N ILE A 183 10.72 -12.10 1.89
CA ILE A 183 10.75 -12.31 3.35
C ILE A 183 9.36 -12.67 3.89
N GLU A 184 8.30 -12.02 3.39
CA GLU A 184 6.93 -12.34 3.79
C GLU A 184 6.53 -13.77 3.38
N ILE A 185 6.94 -14.24 2.19
CA ILE A 185 6.68 -15.61 1.75
C ILE A 185 7.49 -16.61 2.57
N ILE A 186 8.77 -16.34 2.83
CA ILE A 186 9.64 -17.20 3.64
C ILE A 186 9.08 -17.32 5.06
N SER A 187 8.72 -16.21 5.70
CA SER A 187 8.09 -16.22 7.02
C SER A 187 6.75 -16.95 7.04
N GLY A 188 5.94 -16.81 5.98
CA GLY A 188 4.71 -17.57 5.81
C GLY A 188 4.92 -19.08 5.72
N ARG A 189 5.88 -19.53 4.90
CA ARG A 189 6.21 -20.95 4.70
C ARG A 189 6.88 -21.57 5.92
N ALA A 190 7.80 -20.84 6.56
CA ALA A 190 8.52 -21.29 7.74
C ALA A 190 7.59 -21.62 8.91
N GLN A 191 6.44 -20.95 9.02
CA GLN A 191 5.44 -21.25 10.05
C GLN A 191 4.86 -22.66 9.94
N GLY A 192 4.86 -23.27 8.74
CA GLY A 192 4.32 -24.60 8.52
C GLY A 192 5.35 -25.73 8.61
N ILE A 193 6.65 -25.42 8.72
CA ILE A 193 7.74 -26.40 8.61
C ILE A 193 8.67 -26.37 9.84
N SER A 194 8.82 -25.21 10.48
CA SER A 194 9.73 -25.03 11.61
C SER A 194 9.00 -25.06 12.95
N ASN A 195 9.68 -25.51 14.01
CA ASN A 195 9.20 -25.48 15.40
C ASN A 195 9.33 -24.08 16.05
N ILE A 196 9.63 -23.05 15.25
CA ILE A 196 9.85 -21.68 15.75
C ILE A 196 8.48 -21.05 16.02
N PRO A 197 8.31 -20.31 17.14
CA PRO A 197 7.09 -19.56 17.41
C PRO A 197 6.67 -18.68 16.24
N SER A 198 5.41 -18.83 15.80
CA SER A 198 4.86 -18.10 14.66
C SER A 198 4.96 -16.57 14.81
N THR A 199 4.88 -16.07 16.04
CA THR A 199 5.07 -14.65 16.37
C THR A 199 6.45 -14.13 15.94
N LEU A 200 7.51 -14.92 16.13
CA LEU A 200 8.86 -14.52 15.74
C LEU A 200 9.02 -14.53 14.21
N LEU A 201 8.43 -15.53 13.55
CA LEU A 201 8.46 -15.62 12.09
C LEU A 201 7.68 -14.46 11.44
N LEU A 202 6.51 -14.11 11.97
CA LEU A 202 5.72 -12.97 11.51
C LEU A 202 6.40 -11.62 11.79
N ALA A 203 7.32 -11.56 12.74
CA ALA A 203 8.14 -10.38 13.02
C ALA A 203 9.28 -10.18 11.99
N LEU A 204 9.66 -11.21 11.22
CA LEU A 204 10.80 -11.16 10.30
C LEU A 204 10.75 -10.01 9.27
N PRO A 205 9.62 -9.71 8.61
CA PRO A 205 9.58 -8.58 7.68
C PRO A 205 9.85 -7.23 8.37
N TYR A 206 9.43 -7.08 9.63
CA TYR A 206 9.61 -5.86 10.40
C TYR A 206 11.03 -5.71 10.94
N THR A 207 11.64 -6.80 11.40
CA THR A 207 13.05 -6.79 11.80
C THR A 207 13.96 -6.53 10.61
N ALA A 208 13.69 -7.15 9.46
CA ALA A 208 14.39 -6.86 8.21
C ALA A 208 14.24 -5.39 7.79
N ALA A 209 13.05 -4.81 7.97
CA ALA A 209 12.84 -3.39 7.71
C ALA A 209 13.72 -2.49 8.59
N LEU A 210 13.79 -2.80 9.89
CA LEU A 210 14.64 -2.10 10.83
C LEU A 210 16.12 -2.19 10.44
N PHE A 211 16.62 -3.40 10.16
CA PHE A 211 18.00 -3.62 9.72
C PHE A 211 18.33 -2.90 8.40
N ALA A 212 17.44 -2.97 7.42
CA ALA A 212 17.66 -2.31 6.14
C ALA A 212 17.72 -0.78 6.29
N LEU A 213 16.89 -0.19 7.14
CA LEU A 213 16.93 1.24 7.45
C LEU A 213 18.21 1.63 8.19
N THR A 214 18.65 0.87 9.20
CA THR A 214 19.87 1.20 9.96
C THR A 214 21.11 1.11 9.07
N LEU A 215 21.23 0.06 8.26
CA LEU A 215 22.34 -0.10 7.31
C LEU A 215 22.39 1.06 6.29
N THR A 216 21.25 1.44 5.72
CA THR A 216 21.21 2.55 4.76
C THR A 216 21.43 3.91 5.42
N ALA A 217 21.00 4.12 6.66
CA ALA A 217 21.28 5.33 7.42
C ALA A 217 22.78 5.47 7.74
N VAL A 218 23.41 4.39 8.21
CA VAL A 218 24.86 4.36 8.49
C VAL A 218 25.67 4.57 7.22
N GLY A 219 25.33 3.88 6.13
CA GLY A 219 26.02 4.02 4.83
C GLY A 219 25.93 5.42 4.23
N ARG A 220 24.86 6.19 4.51
CA ARG A 220 24.76 7.60 4.12
C ARG A 220 25.64 8.52 4.96
N LYS A 221 25.82 8.20 6.24
CA LYS A 221 26.66 8.98 7.16
C LYS A 221 28.15 8.84 6.85
N ILE A 222 28.57 7.71 6.26
CA ILE A 222 29.95 7.45 5.83
C ILE A 222 30.29 8.15 4.49
N LYS A 223 29.27 8.50 3.69
CA LYS A 223 29.44 9.18 2.38
C LYS A 223 29.40 10.72 2.44
N LYS A 224 29.13 11.30 3.61
CA LYS A 224 29.21 12.74 3.87
C LYS A 224 30.46 13.02 4.68
#